data_AF-A0A2T4BVW8-F1
#
_entry.id   AF-A0A2T4BVW8-F1
#
_cell.length_a   1.000
_cell.length_b   1.000
_cell.length_c   1.000
_cell.angle_alpha   90.00
_cell.angle_beta   90.00
_cell.angle_gamma   90.00
#
_symmetry.space_group_name_H-M   'P 1'
#
loop_
_entity.id
_entity.type
_entity.pdbx_description
1 polymer ?
#
loop_
_entity_poly.entity_id
_entity_poly.type
_entity_poly.pdbx_seq_one_letter_code
_entity_poly.pdbx_strand_id
1 'polypeptide(L)'
;MPSIADTPIPGNPFYDARSPASNFPWSTVFLAGQACDGPLPASAPREHQVIVMLRGGCSFSRKLDNIPSFSPHDRALQLVVVLDEPPPASQNSDGDEDDAAVDSRGDLPRPLLDTEQTTPKGMKRLHGIPMVLVRAARGDYELFGSAVGVGMRRKYRVESQGLVVENAVVL
;
A
#
# COMPACT_ATOMS: atom_id res chain seq x y z
N MET A 1 -15.42 -0.04 5.07
CA MET A 1 -14.08 0.53 5.30
C MET A 1 -13.88 0.59 6.80
N PRO A 2 -12.84 -0.02 7.39
CA PRO A 2 -12.54 0.23 8.80
C PRO A 2 -12.37 1.74 9.01
N SER A 3 -12.83 2.26 10.14
CA SER A 3 -12.70 3.67 10.51
C SER A 3 -11.25 3.95 10.92
N ILE A 4 -10.31 3.86 9.98
CA ILE A 4 -8.92 4.23 10.21
C ILE A 4 -8.89 5.77 10.27
N ALA A 5 -8.45 6.31 11.40
CA ALA A 5 -8.26 7.74 11.55
C ALA A 5 -7.19 8.24 10.58
N ASP A 6 -7.38 9.45 10.05
CA ASP A 6 -6.35 10.07 9.20
C ASP A 6 -5.07 10.26 10.03
N THR A 7 -3.95 9.81 9.46
CA THR A 7 -2.63 9.99 10.08
C THR A 7 -2.30 11.49 10.13
N PRO A 8 -2.09 12.07 11.34
CA PRO A 8 -1.78 13.48 11.47
C PRO A 8 -0.39 13.76 10.90
N ILE A 9 -0.22 14.95 10.34
CA ILE A 9 1.05 15.42 9.78
C ILE A 9 1.66 16.51 10.67
N PRO A 10 2.98 16.75 10.59
CA PRO A 10 3.59 17.90 11.23
C PRO A 10 2.81 19.20 10.95
N GLY A 11 2.53 19.98 11.99
CA GLY A 11 1.72 21.20 11.91
C GLY A 11 0.21 21.01 12.16
N ASN A 12 -0.29 19.78 12.24
CA ASN A 12 -1.65 19.49 12.68
C ASN A 12 -1.76 19.51 14.23
N PRO A 13 -2.84 20.06 14.84
CA PRO A 13 -3.01 20.06 16.30
C PRO A 13 -3.04 18.68 16.95
N PHE A 14 -3.39 17.63 16.20
CA PHE A 14 -3.41 16.24 16.66
C PHE A 14 -2.09 15.49 16.46
N TYR A 15 -1.05 16.15 15.91
CA TYR A 15 0.25 15.55 15.73
C TYR A 15 1.04 15.53 17.04
N ASP A 16 1.42 14.36 17.52
CA ASP A 16 2.31 14.22 18.66
C ASP A 16 3.79 14.31 18.21
N ALA A 17 4.39 15.47 18.40
CA ALA A 17 5.80 15.71 18.10
C ALA A 17 6.77 15.07 19.12
N ARG A 18 6.30 14.74 20.33
CA ARG A 18 7.14 14.09 21.35
C ARG A 18 7.28 12.60 21.10
N SER A 19 6.27 12.01 20.45
CA SER A 19 6.25 10.61 20.02
C SER A 19 5.79 10.52 18.56
N PRO A 20 6.66 10.80 17.57
CA PRO A 20 6.27 10.78 16.17
C PRO A 20 5.66 9.45 15.71
N ALA A 21 6.11 8.33 16.27
CA ALA A 21 5.65 6.98 15.93
C ALA A 21 4.19 6.72 16.31
N SER A 22 3.69 7.32 17.40
CA SER A 22 2.30 7.10 17.85
C SER A 22 1.24 7.77 16.96
N ASN A 23 1.68 8.58 16.00
CA ASN A 23 0.79 9.16 14.98
C ASN A 23 0.34 8.13 13.93
N PHE A 24 1.04 7.00 13.79
CA PHE A 24 0.76 6.02 12.75
C PHE A 24 -0.12 4.88 13.28
N PRO A 25 -1.21 4.50 12.57
CA PRO A 25 -2.10 3.42 12.98
C PRO A 25 -1.44 2.03 12.87
N TRP A 26 -0.42 1.89 12.03
CA TRP A 26 0.28 0.62 11.81
C TRP A 26 1.76 0.76 12.11
N SER A 27 2.29 -0.24 12.81
CA SER A 27 3.67 -0.27 13.33
C SER A 27 4.49 -1.44 12.82
N THR A 28 3.85 -2.43 12.19
CA THR A 28 4.52 -3.64 11.69
C THR A 28 4.28 -3.82 10.20
N VAL A 29 5.38 -3.95 9.45
CA VAL A 29 5.40 -4.10 8.00
C VAL A 29 6.07 -5.42 7.64
N PHE A 30 5.54 -6.14 6.65
CA PHE A 30 6.17 -7.34 6.07
C PHE A 30 6.44 -7.12 4.59
N LEU A 31 7.69 -7.31 4.19
CA LEU A 31 8.13 -7.21 2.79
C LEU A 31 8.02 -8.58 2.10
N ALA A 32 7.12 -8.71 1.12
CA ALA A 32 6.74 -9.99 0.52
C ALA A 32 7.27 -10.23 -0.91
N GLY A 33 8.24 -9.43 -1.38
CA GLY A 33 8.69 -9.39 -2.77
C GLY A 33 7.51 -9.26 -3.74
N GLN A 34 7.53 -10.07 -4.81
CA GLN A 34 6.40 -10.18 -5.73
C GLN A 34 5.26 -11.08 -5.21
N ALA A 35 5.48 -11.87 -4.15
CA ALA A 35 4.50 -12.78 -3.57
C ALA A 35 3.85 -13.74 -4.59
N CYS A 36 4.61 -14.23 -5.58
CA CYS A 36 4.11 -15.13 -6.62
C CYS A 36 4.54 -16.60 -6.44
N ASP A 37 5.62 -16.85 -5.70
CA ASP A 37 6.30 -18.15 -5.60
C ASP A 37 5.66 -19.13 -4.59
N GLY A 38 4.48 -18.80 -4.09
CA GLY A 38 3.68 -19.64 -3.21
C GLY A 38 3.21 -18.93 -1.94
N PRO A 39 2.67 -19.68 -0.98
CA PRO A 39 2.11 -19.12 0.24
C PRO A 39 3.17 -18.37 1.05
N LEU A 40 2.83 -17.17 1.53
CA LEU A 40 3.66 -16.43 2.48
C LEU A 40 3.75 -17.18 3.83
N PRO A 41 4.75 -16.88 4.67
CA PRO A 41 4.81 -17.40 6.04
C PRO A 41 3.54 -17.09 6.82
N ALA A 42 3.11 -18.02 7.68
CA ALA A 42 1.90 -17.85 8.50
C ALA A 42 1.99 -16.66 9.47
N SER A 43 3.21 -16.25 9.85
CA SER A 43 3.46 -15.04 10.66
C SER A 43 3.14 -13.75 9.89
N ALA A 44 3.31 -13.73 8.55
CA ALA A 44 3.17 -12.52 7.76
C ALA A 44 1.81 -11.82 7.96
N PRO A 45 0.64 -12.49 7.84
CA PRO A 45 -0.63 -11.84 8.11
C PRO A 45 -1.05 -11.80 9.59
N ARG A 46 -0.35 -12.53 10.48
CA ARG A 46 -0.70 -12.64 11.91
C ARG A 46 0.02 -11.62 12.77
N GLU A 47 1.24 -11.25 12.39
CA GLU A 47 2.15 -10.42 13.19
C GLU A 47 2.38 -9.05 12.53
N HIS A 48 2.03 -8.89 11.26
CA HIS A 48 2.21 -7.65 10.51
C HIS A 48 0.87 -7.04 10.09
N GLN A 49 0.71 -5.75 10.37
CA GLN A 49 -0.48 -4.99 10.03
C GLN A 49 -0.49 -4.57 8.55
N VAL A 50 0.68 -4.39 7.95
CA VAL A 50 0.85 -4.03 6.55
C VAL A 50 1.72 -5.07 5.85
N ILE A 51 1.26 -5.59 4.72
CA ILE A 51 2.10 -6.37 3.80
C ILE A 51 2.38 -5.52 2.57
N VAL A 52 3.64 -5.39 2.21
CA VAL A 52 4.10 -4.64 1.03
C VAL A 52 4.60 -5.62 -0.02
N MET A 53 4.07 -5.48 -1.24
CA MET A 53 4.39 -6.32 -2.40
C MET A 53 4.81 -5.45 -3.58
N LEU A 54 5.68 -5.98 -4.43
CA LEU A 54 6.00 -5.39 -5.73
C LEU A 54 4.96 -5.81 -6.78
N ARG A 55 4.61 -4.90 -7.69
CA ARG A 55 3.81 -5.19 -8.89
C ARG A 55 4.60 -6.13 -9.82
N GLY A 56 3.87 -6.89 -10.65
CA GLY A 56 4.44 -7.82 -11.62
C GLY A 56 4.50 -9.26 -11.14
N GLY A 57 5.02 -10.15 -11.99
CA GLY A 57 5.15 -11.60 -11.75
C GLY A 57 3.84 -12.40 -11.87
N CYS A 58 2.75 -11.92 -11.28
CA CYS A 58 1.45 -12.59 -11.28
C CYS A 58 0.29 -11.60 -11.04
N SER A 59 -0.96 -12.07 -11.18
CA SER A 59 -2.17 -11.25 -10.97
C SER A 59 -2.33 -10.80 -9.52
N PHE A 60 -3.12 -9.75 -9.28
CA PHE A 60 -3.43 -9.28 -7.93
C PHE A 60 -4.19 -10.33 -7.12
N SER A 61 -5.12 -11.07 -7.73
CA SER A 61 -5.82 -12.17 -7.04
C SER A 61 -4.83 -13.24 -6.59
N ARG A 62 -3.88 -13.65 -7.45
CA ARG A 62 -2.83 -14.61 -7.10
C ARG A 62 -1.98 -14.13 -5.92
N LYS A 63 -1.63 -12.85 -5.88
CA LYS A 63 -0.88 -12.25 -4.75
C LYS A 63 -1.68 -12.37 -3.44
N LEU A 64 -2.98 -12.09 -3.46
CA LEU A 64 -3.85 -12.18 -2.29
C LEU A 64 -4.14 -13.64 -1.87
N ASP A 65 -4.24 -14.55 -2.84
CA ASP A 65 -4.42 -15.99 -2.60
C ASP A 65 -3.22 -16.59 -1.86
N ASN A 66 -2.02 -16.06 -2.10
CA ASN A 66 -0.79 -16.49 -1.42
C ASN A 66 -0.69 -16.02 0.04
N ILE A 67 -1.56 -15.11 0.51
CA ILE A 67 -1.58 -14.71 1.92
C ILE A 67 -2.27 -15.82 2.73
N PRO A 68 -1.71 -16.37 3.81
CA PRO A 68 -2.39 -17.36 4.65
C PRO A 68 -3.67 -16.85 5.33
N SER A 69 -4.45 -17.78 5.87
CA SER A 69 -5.59 -17.43 6.75
C SER A 69 -5.10 -16.88 8.09
N PHE A 70 -5.77 -15.84 8.57
CA PHE A 70 -5.51 -15.19 9.85
C PHE A 70 -6.83 -14.81 10.51
N SER A 71 -6.81 -14.63 11.84
CA SER A 71 -7.95 -14.08 12.58
C SER A 71 -7.86 -12.55 12.53
N PRO A 72 -8.89 -11.83 12.06
CA PRO A 72 -8.84 -10.38 12.02
C PRO A 72 -8.81 -9.77 13.44
N HIS A 73 -7.79 -8.96 13.72
CA HIS A 73 -7.68 -8.11 14.91
C HIS A 73 -6.72 -6.95 14.63
N ASP A 74 -6.67 -5.95 15.50
CA ASP A 74 -5.92 -4.70 15.34
C ASP A 74 -4.40 -4.88 15.04
N ARG A 75 -3.78 -5.93 15.57
CA ARG A 75 -2.36 -6.29 15.35
C ARG A 75 -2.11 -7.25 14.18
N ALA A 76 -3.15 -7.81 13.56
CA ALA A 76 -3.04 -8.63 12.36
C ALA A 76 -3.16 -7.76 11.10
N LEU A 77 -3.01 -8.38 9.93
CA LEU A 77 -3.08 -7.73 8.63
C LEU A 77 -4.33 -6.85 8.46
N GLN A 78 -4.10 -5.57 8.20
CA GLN A 78 -5.10 -4.56 7.92
C GLN A 78 -5.11 -4.14 6.44
N LEU A 79 -3.94 -4.10 5.81
CA LEU A 79 -3.78 -3.55 4.47
C LEU A 79 -2.66 -4.25 3.69
N VAL A 80 -2.92 -4.53 2.41
CA VAL A 80 -1.89 -4.87 1.43
C VAL A 80 -1.60 -3.64 0.58
N VAL A 81 -0.32 -3.27 0.50
CA VAL A 81 0.17 -2.19 -0.36
C VAL A 81 0.97 -2.82 -1.49
N VAL A 82 0.50 -2.66 -2.73
CA VAL A 82 1.26 -3.07 -3.91
C VAL A 82 1.95 -1.84 -4.48
N LEU A 83 3.27 -1.91 -4.62
CA LEU A 83 4.11 -0.85 -5.17
C LEU A 83 4.38 -1.08 -6.64
N ASP A 84 4.08 -0.06 -7.44
CA ASP A 84 4.46 0.04 -8.84
C ASP A 84 5.80 0.79 -8.92
N GLU A 85 6.87 0.09 -8.59
CA GLU A 85 8.25 0.60 -8.61
C GLU A 85 8.91 0.28 -9.96
N PRO A 86 9.61 1.24 -10.60
CA PRO A 86 10.30 0.98 -11.86
C PRO A 86 11.46 -0.01 -11.65
N PRO A 87 11.68 -0.96 -12.58
CA PRO A 87 12.77 -1.91 -12.48
C PRO A 87 14.15 -1.20 -12.43
N PRO A 88 15.20 -1.86 -11.91
CA PRO A 88 16.56 -1.35 -12.04
C PRO A 88 16.88 -1.22 -13.53
N ALA A 89 17.41 -0.06 -13.93
CA ALA A 89 17.79 0.18 -15.31
C ALA A 89 18.86 -0.83 -15.68
N SER A 90 18.53 -1.80 -16.53
CA SER A 90 19.53 -2.64 -17.16
C SER A 90 20.37 -1.72 -18.04
N GLN A 91 21.66 -1.62 -17.74
CA GLN A 91 22.65 -1.07 -18.67
C GLN A 91 22.63 -1.99 -19.90
N ASN A 92 21.76 -1.71 -20.89
CA ASN A 92 21.72 -2.25 -22.28
C ASN A 92 20.29 -2.15 -22.86
N SER A 93 19.74 -0.95 -22.98
CA SER A 93 18.65 -0.72 -23.93
C SER A 93 18.77 0.69 -24.49
N ASP A 94 19.48 0.78 -25.61
CA ASP A 94 19.32 1.86 -26.59
C ASP A 94 17.89 1.77 -27.16
N GLY A 95 17.16 2.87 -27.13
CA GLY A 95 15.91 3.03 -27.90
C GLY A 95 14.66 3.16 -27.05
N ASP A 96 13.97 4.29 -27.25
CA ASP A 96 12.59 4.59 -26.87
C ASP A 96 12.35 5.02 -25.41
N GLU A 97 12.99 6.13 -25.03
CA GLU A 97 12.64 6.93 -23.83
C GLU A 97 11.27 7.66 -23.94
N ASP A 98 10.48 7.41 -24.99
CA ASP A 98 9.30 8.24 -25.33
C ASP A 98 7.92 7.60 -25.09
N ASP A 99 7.80 6.34 -24.65
CA ASP A 99 6.48 5.71 -24.40
C ASP A 99 6.08 5.56 -22.92
N ALA A 100 6.92 5.98 -21.97
CA ALA A 100 6.57 6.00 -20.53
C ALA A 100 5.94 7.33 -20.06
N ALA A 101 5.67 8.26 -20.98
CA ALA A 101 5.15 9.60 -20.68
C ALA A 101 3.65 9.79 -21.02
N VAL A 102 2.88 8.71 -21.19
CA VAL A 102 1.43 8.79 -21.49
C VAL A 102 0.58 8.32 -20.32
N ASP A 103 0.62 9.06 -19.21
CA ASP A 103 -0.61 9.58 -18.60
C ASP A 103 -0.26 10.76 -17.68
N SER A 104 -0.47 11.98 -18.17
CA SER A 104 -0.33 13.23 -17.42
C SER A 104 -1.48 13.45 -16.42
N ARG A 105 -2.09 12.38 -15.93
CA ARG A 105 -2.92 12.32 -14.73
C ARG A 105 -2.41 11.15 -13.91
N GLY A 106 -2.15 11.38 -12.62
CA GLY A 106 -1.65 10.36 -11.70
C GLY A 106 -2.63 9.21 -11.40
N ASP A 107 -3.41 8.74 -12.38
CA ASP A 107 -4.35 7.64 -12.25
C ASP A 107 -3.62 6.32 -12.48
N LEU A 108 -3.16 5.72 -11.39
CA LEU A 108 -2.86 4.29 -11.41
C LEU A 108 -4.15 3.52 -11.72
N PRO A 109 -4.10 2.50 -12.57
CA PRO A 109 -5.26 1.67 -12.81
C PRO A 109 -5.71 1.05 -11.48
N ARG A 110 -7.03 1.02 -11.26
CA ARG A 110 -7.58 0.32 -10.10
C ARG A 110 -7.10 -1.14 -10.15
N PRO A 111 -6.48 -1.67 -9.09
CA PRO A 111 -6.05 -3.07 -9.09
C PRO A 111 -7.26 -3.98 -9.29
N LEU A 112 -7.22 -4.78 -10.36
CA LEU A 112 -8.30 -5.68 -10.75
C LEU A 112 -8.14 -7.02 -10.03
N LEU A 113 -9.21 -7.46 -9.38
CA LEU A 113 -9.36 -8.84 -8.92
C LEU A 113 -10.18 -9.60 -9.95
N ASP A 114 -9.51 -10.47 -10.71
CA ASP A 114 -10.10 -11.34 -11.74
C ASP A 114 -10.89 -12.50 -11.13
N THR A 115 -10.57 -12.90 -9.90
CA THR A 115 -11.27 -13.94 -9.16
C THR A 115 -11.67 -13.46 -7.77
N GLU A 116 -12.60 -14.18 -7.14
CA GLU A 116 -12.84 -14.01 -5.71
C GLU A 116 -11.56 -14.33 -4.93
N GLN A 117 -11.35 -13.64 -3.80
CA GLN A 117 -10.19 -13.90 -2.97
C GLN A 117 -10.32 -15.24 -2.25
N THR A 118 -9.26 -16.04 -2.34
CA THR A 118 -9.15 -17.31 -1.65
C THR A 118 -7.97 -17.30 -0.67
N THR A 119 -7.88 -18.37 0.10
CA THR A 119 -6.70 -18.71 0.91
C THR A 119 -5.77 -19.58 0.06
N PRO A 120 -4.52 -19.82 0.47
CA PRO A 120 -3.59 -20.60 -0.34
C PRO A 120 -4.04 -22.07 -0.50
N LYS A 121 -4.98 -22.53 0.34
CA LYS A 121 -5.63 -23.84 0.26
C LYS A 121 -6.91 -23.84 -0.58
N GLY A 122 -7.23 -22.75 -1.28
CA GLY A 122 -8.39 -22.62 -2.15
C GLY A 122 -9.72 -22.31 -1.46
N MET A 123 -9.73 -22.11 -0.13
CA MET A 123 -10.97 -21.73 0.58
C MET A 123 -11.28 -20.25 0.32
N LYS A 124 -12.53 -19.94 -0.04
CA LYS A 124 -13.01 -18.56 -0.19
C LYS A 124 -12.85 -17.79 1.13
N ARG A 125 -12.43 -16.53 1.04
CA ARG A 125 -12.31 -15.67 2.21
C ARG A 125 -13.68 -15.12 2.61
N LEU A 126 -14.05 -15.31 3.88
CA LEU A 126 -15.24 -14.67 4.45
C LEU A 126 -15.10 -13.14 4.48
N HIS A 127 -13.90 -12.67 4.81
CA HIS A 127 -13.53 -11.25 4.80
C HIS A 127 -12.40 -11.04 3.82
N GLY A 128 -12.65 -10.26 2.77
CA GLY A 128 -11.62 -9.87 1.80
C GLY A 128 -10.53 -9.03 2.47
N ILE A 129 -9.30 -9.18 1.97
CA ILE A 129 -8.16 -8.37 2.36
C ILE A 129 -8.21 -7.06 1.57
N PRO A 130 -8.21 -5.89 2.25
CA PRO A 130 -8.08 -4.61 1.59
C PRO A 130 -6.72 -4.47 0.91
N MET A 131 -6.71 -3.97 -0.33
CA MET A 131 -5.49 -3.77 -1.10
C MET A 131 -5.52 -2.44 -1.84
N VAL A 132 -4.36 -1.77 -1.92
CA VAL A 132 -4.14 -0.55 -2.69
C VAL A 132 -2.95 -0.72 -3.63
N LEU A 133 -3.02 -0.10 -4.81
CA LEU A 133 -1.89 0.07 -5.72
C LEU A 133 -1.34 1.48 -5.56
N VAL A 134 -0.03 1.60 -5.33
CA VAL A 134 0.64 2.87 -5.09
C VAL A 134 1.82 2.99 -6.05
N ARG A 135 1.97 4.15 -6.67
CA ARG A 135 3.11 4.46 -7.53
C ARG A 135 4.30 4.66 -6.61
N ALA A 136 5.39 3.98 -6.90
CA ALA A 136 6.59 4.02 -6.10
C ALA A 136 7.77 4.54 -6.93
N ALA A 137 8.64 5.31 -6.29
CA ALA A 137 9.96 5.60 -6.82
C ALA A 137 10.92 4.45 -6.48
N ARG A 138 12.06 4.42 -7.17
CA ARG A 138 13.11 3.43 -6.87
C ARG A 138 13.57 3.58 -5.42
N GLY A 139 13.59 2.48 -4.67
CA GLY A 139 13.98 2.44 -3.26
C GLY A 139 12.82 2.52 -2.27
N ASP A 140 11.60 2.83 -2.72
CA ASP A 140 10.44 2.93 -1.84
C ASP A 140 10.10 1.60 -1.17
N TYR A 141 10.31 0.48 -1.89
CA TYR A 141 10.11 -0.86 -1.33
C TYR A 141 10.98 -1.12 -0.10
N GLU A 142 12.27 -0.78 -0.17
CA GLU A 142 13.19 -0.89 0.95
C GLU A 142 12.88 0.12 2.06
N LEU A 143 12.42 1.34 1.70
CA LEU A 143 12.02 2.34 2.68
C LEU A 143 10.90 1.82 3.59
N PHE A 144 9.91 1.10 3.04
CA PHE A 144 8.87 0.45 3.85
C PHE A 144 9.43 -0.55 4.88
N GLY A 145 10.52 -1.26 4.56
CA GLY A 145 11.18 -2.19 5.48
C GLY A 145 11.86 -1.50 6.66
N SER A 146 12.28 -0.24 6.49
CA SER A 146 12.91 0.59 7.53
C SER A 146 11.94 1.53 8.26
N ALA A 147 10.67 1.55 7.84
CA ALA A 147 9.68 2.47 8.37
C ALA A 147 9.30 2.14 9.82
N VAL A 148 9.25 3.16 10.67
CA VAL A 148 8.81 3.06 12.08
C VAL A 148 7.28 2.90 12.18
N GLY A 149 6.55 3.36 11.17
CA GLY A 149 5.10 3.23 11.09
C GLY A 149 4.57 3.57 9.71
N VAL A 150 3.36 3.09 9.43
CA VAL A 150 2.63 3.33 8.18
C VAL A 150 1.25 3.86 8.54
N GLY A 151 0.79 4.82 7.74
CA GLY A 151 -0.48 5.46 7.94
C GLY A 151 -1.13 5.84 6.62
N MET A 152 -2.40 6.19 6.70
CA MET A 152 -3.16 6.73 5.59
C MET A 152 -3.89 7.98 6.01
N ARG A 153 -4.05 8.87 5.05
CA ARG A 153 -4.75 10.13 5.22
C ARG A 153 -5.51 10.46 3.95
N ARG A 154 -6.71 11.00 4.10
CA ARG A 154 -7.46 11.64 3.01
C ARG A 154 -6.75 12.91 2.54
N LYS A 155 -6.55 13.01 1.22
CA LYS A 155 -6.06 14.23 0.57
C LYS A 155 -7.28 15.05 0.13
N TYR A 156 -7.50 16.18 0.78
CA TYR A 156 -8.56 17.12 0.42
C TYR A 156 -8.02 18.17 -0.55
N ARG A 157 -8.81 18.48 -1.59
CA ARG A 157 -8.64 19.67 -2.43
C ARG A 157 -9.78 20.61 -2.06
N VAL A 158 -9.44 21.74 -1.45
CA VAL A 158 -10.42 22.74 -1.03
C VAL A 158 -10.46 23.84 -2.08
N GLU A 159 -11.65 24.18 -2.55
CA GLU A 159 -11.86 25.25 -3.53
C GLU A 159 -12.82 26.28 -2.96
N SER A 160 -12.48 27.56 -3.12
CA SER A 160 -13.33 28.69 -2.75
C SER A 160 -13.33 29.70 -3.88
N GLN A 161 -14.53 30.06 -4.36
CA GLN A 161 -14.72 31.02 -5.47
C GLN A 161 -13.90 30.68 -6.74
N GLY A 162 -13.71 29.39 -7.03
CA GLY A 162 -12.94 28.91 -8.17
C GLY A 162 -11.42 28.92 -7.98
N LEU A 163 -10.92 29.27 -6.79
CA LEU A 163 -9.51 29.22 -6.43
C LEU A 163 -9.24 28.04 -5.49
N VAL A 164 -8.17 27.30 -5.74
CA VAL A 164 -7.70 26.23 -4.84
C VAL A 164 -7.06 26.86 -3.61
N VAL A 165 -7.51 26.45 -2.42
CA VAL A 165 -6.97 26.88 -1.14
C VAL A 165 -5.98 25.83 -0.66
N GLU A 166 -4.68 26.10 -0.80
CA GLU A 166 -3.62 25.14 -0.49
C GLU A 166 -3.37 24.95 1.02
N ASN A 167 -3.73 25.95 1.83
CA ASN A 167 -3.50 25.97 3.28
C ASN A 167 -4.75 25.65 4.12
N ALA A 168 -5.79 25.09 3.50
CA ALA A 168 -6.99 24.69 4.24
C ALA A 168 -6.72 23.46 5.12
N VAL A 169 -7.09 23.55 6.39
CA VAL A 169 -7.07 22.42 7.32
C VAL A 169 -8.49 21.87 7.43
N VAL A 170 -8.69 20.64 6.96
CA VAL A 170 -9.95 19.91 7.12
C VAL A 170 -9.83 19.02 8.35
N LEU A 171 -10.71 19.23 9.32
CA LEU A 171 -10.77 18.50 10.59
C LEU A 171 -11.84 17.40 10.52
#